data_AF-A0A385DAA1-F1
#
_entry.id   AF-A0A385DAA1-F1
#
_cell.length_a   1.000
_cell.length_b   1.000
_cell.length_c   1.000
_cell.angle_alpha   90.00
_cell.angle_beta   90.00
_cell.angle_gamma   90.00
#
_symmetry.space_group_name_H-M   'P 1'
#
loop_
_entity.id
_entity.type
_entity.pdbx_description
1 polymer ?
#
loop_
_entity_poly.entity_id
_entity_poly.type
_entity_poly.pdbx_seq_one_letter_code
_entity_poly.pdbx_strand_id
1 'polypeptide(L)'
;MSWTPDYPRTVPERRPPGHQPRAPRWTLGFDAPASLVTSDYLALQCAGPDDPAVGPFLERVRACHTGRDGGDAPEAWELLAFTDEAGRHNLVHLGYWRDATSHARWLDTAPLPRWFAELDAAAVPFGAWHEVVQVPLDRVETIYSDPRRAFGLAACPGTRRESMTMNGYFGAARDRLPVSAIDPLEAAAPHRRRARPAASEGRRLRAECGHNTAVIRSGQYWQNAQGEQLADYTEALEPKLMAGMAHLREQADAEGTLSLRVMTSLDRETLRPLRETSVLGHFHTLAALEGWAAGHATHAAIYEHAIAKNRQYGEARTVVTWHEVFVLPRTAAFAYVNCHPATGILPYATSVLAVEPDGPAENSPAPYGG
;
A
#
# COMPACT_ATOMS: atom_id res chain seq x y z
N MET A 1 4.19 4.21 27.70
CA MET A 1 5.24 3.54 26.91
C MET A 1 4.55 2.93 25.72
N SER A 2 5.07 3.10 24.51
CA SER A 2 4.64 2.32 23.36
C SER A 2 5.13 0.88 23.49
N TRP A 3 4.38 -0.02 22.89
CA TRP A 3 4.80 -1.37 22.60
C TRP A 3 5.32 -1.41 21.16
N THR A 4 6.52 -1.93 20.99
CA THR A 4 7.09 -2.31 19.69
C THR A 4 7.82 -3.64 19.85
N PRO A 5 7.80 -4.52 18.84
CA PRO A 5 8.66 -5.69 18.85
C PRO A 5 10.13 -5.27 18.98
N ASP A 6 10.89 -5.96 19.82
CA ASP A 6 12.32 -5.75 19.98
C ASP A 6 13.04 -7.11 19.99
N TYR A 7 14.16 -7.17 19.29
CA TYR A 7 14.94 -8.39 19.12
C TYR A 7 16.42 -8.11 19.41
N PRO A 8 17.14 -9.02 20.09
CA PRO A 8 18.59 -8.94 20.18
C PRO A 8 19.20 -8.91 18.78
N ARG A 9 19.86 -7.79 18.42
CA ARG A 9 20.38 -7.58 17.07
C ARG A 9 21.57 -8.51 16.78
N THR A 10 21.40 -9.39 15.79
CA THR A 10 22.44 -10.25 15.22
C THR A 10 22.84 -9.82 13.80
N VAL A 11 21.95 -9.13 13.09
CA VAL A 11 22.22 -8.51 11.80
C VAL A 11 22.48 -7.01 12.01
N PRO A 12 23.68 -6.50 11.66
CA PRO A 12 24.05 -5.10 11.91
C PRO A 12 23.09 -4.08 11.28
N GLU A 13 22.98 -2.92 11.94
CA GLU A 13 22.39 -1.73 11.32
C GLU A 13 23.25 -1.27 10.16
N ARG A 14 22.61 -0.63 9.17
CA ARG A 14 23.31 0.07 8.08
C ARG A 14 23.69 1.49 8.45
N ARG A 15 23.33 1.95 9.65
CA ARG A 15 23.68 3.26 10.18
C ARG A 15 25.19 3.47 10.15
N PRO A 16 25.68 4.53 9.47
CA PRO A 16 27.11 4.85 9.49
C PRO A 16 27.60 5.16 10.92
N PRO A 17 28.83 4.80 11.28
CA PRO A 17 29.41 5.15 12.57
C PRO A 17 29.34 6.67 12.83
N GLY A 18 28.82 7.06 13.99
CA GLY A 18 28.68 8.47 14.38
C GLY A 18 27.57 9.24 13.66
N HIS A 19 26.73 8.59 12.84
CA HIS A 19 25.60 9.25 12.18
C HIS A 19 24.60 9.81 13.19
N GLN A 20 24.34 11.11 13.10
CA GLN A 20 23.27 11.78 13.84
C GLN A 20 22.34 12.46 12.83
N PRO A 21 21.03 12.17 12.84
CA PRO A 21 20.09 12.86 11.97
C PRO A 21 20.01 14.34 12.35
N ARG A 22 19.88 15.21 11.36
CA ARG A 22 19.80 16.67 11.58
C ARG A 22 18.48 17.12 12.20
N ALA A 23 17.41 16.33 12.04
CA ALA A 23 16.12 16.56 12.66
C ALA A 23 15.48 15.20 13.01
N PRO A 24 14.78 15.10 14.15
CA PRO A 24 13.99 13.92 14.43
C PRO A 24 12.88 13.75 13.39
N ARG A 25 12.50 12.50 13.16
CA ARG A 25 11.30 12.13 12.40
C ARG A 25 10.34 11.42 13.34
N TRP A 26 9.16 11.09 12.83
CA TRP A 26 8.15 10.41 13.63
C TRP A 26 7.87 9.02 13.07
N THR A 27 7.67 8.03 13.93
CA THR A 27 7.24 6.66 13.58
C THR A 27 6.03 6.28 14.42
N LEU A 28 5.34 5.20 14.08
CA LEU A 28 4.31 4.62 14.92
C LEU A 28 4.88 3.78 16.05
N GLY A 29 4.42 4.06 17.26
CA GLY A 29 4.35 3.14 18.39
C GLY A 29 2.91 2.68 18.61
N PHE A 30 2.73 1.54 19.26
CA PHE A 30 1.39 0.96 19.51
C PHE A 30 1.08 0.94 21.00
N ASP A 31 -0.18 1.13 21.39
CA ASP A 31 -0.58 1.07 22.80
C ASP A 31 -0.53 -0.35 23.39
N ALA A 32 -0.64 -1.35 22.52
CA ALA A 32 -0.65 -2.76 22.87
C ALA A 32 -0.08 -3.59 21.71
N PRO A 33 0.36 -4.84 21.97
CA PRO A 33 0.65 -5.79 20.91
C PRO A 33 -0.53 -5.96 19.96
N ALA A 34 -0.24 -6.01 18.67
CA ALA A 34 -1.17 -6.46 17.63
C ALA A 34 -0.59 -7.68 16.94
N SER A 35 -1.44 -8.64 16.56
CA SER A 35 -0.99 -9.84 15.86
C SER A 35 -0.49 -9.49 14.46
N LEU A 36 -1.35 -8.86 13.65
CA LEU A 36 -1.07 -8.40 12.30
C LEU A 36 -1.65 -7.01 12.09
N VAL A 37 -0.96 -6.20 11.30
CA VAL A 37 -1.54 -5.00 10.69
C VAL A 37 -1.93 -5.30 9.26
N THR A 38 -3.04 -4.72 8.82
CA THR A 38 -3.61 -4.95 7.51
C THR A 38 -3.87 -3.63 6.81
N SER A 39 -3.44 -3.52 5.55
CA SER A 39 -3.86 -2.54 4.57
C SER A 39 -4.57 -3.31 3.45
N ASP A 40 -5.90 -3.22 3.38
CA ASP A 40 -6.74 -3.90 2.39
C ASP A 40 -7.10 -2.94 1.26
N TYR A 41 -6.63 -3.22 0.04
CA TYR A 41 -6.96 -2.45 -1.14
C TYR A 41 -7.94 -3.24 -2.01
N LEU A 42 -9.18 -2.76 -2.13
CA LEU A 42 -10.20 -3.34 -2.99
C LEU A 42 -10.67 -2.29 -3.99
N ALA A 43 -10.60 -2.62 -5.29
CA ALA A 43 -10.80 -1.63 -6.32
C ALA A 43 -11.65 -2.10 -7.50
N LEU A 44 -12.30 -1.13 -8.11
CA LEU A 44 -12.93 -1.20 -9.42
C LEU A 44 -11.95 -0.68 -10.49
N GLN A 45 -11.80 -1.40 -11.60
CA GLN A 45 -11.06 -0.97 -12.80
C GLN A 45 -12.02 -0.83 -14.00
N CYS A 46 -12.32 0.40 -14.39
CA CYS A 46 -13.36 0.73 -15.36
C CYS A 46 -12.82 1.67 -16.47
N ALA A 47 -13.69 2.13 -17.37
CA ALA A 47 -13.28 3.01 -18.46
C ALA A 47 -13.01 4.45 -18.00
N GLY A 48 -13.70 4.91 -16.94
CA GLY A 48 -13.63 6.29 -16.46
C GLY A 48 -14.47 6.52 -15.20
N PRO A 49 -14.41 7.73 -14.63
CA PRO A 49 -15.16 8.08 -13.41
C PRO A 49 -16.69 8.05 -13.59
N ASP A 50 -17.18 8.20 -14.82
CA ASP A 50 -18.62 8.16 -15.15
C ASP A 50 -19.11 6.76 -15.55
N ASP A 51 -18.27 5.73 -15.42
CA ASP A 51 -18.63 4.36 -15.76
C ASP A 51 -19.82 3.87 -14.88
N PRO A 52 -20.82 3.18 -15.45
CA PRO A 52 -21.98 2.69 -14.71
C PRO A 52 -21.64 1.80 -13.49
N ALA A 53 -20.46 1.18 -13.46
CA ALA A 53 -20.01 0.36 -12.34
C ALA A 53 -19.60 1.18 -11.10
N VAL A 54 -19.27 2.46 -11.25
CA VAL A 54 -18.76 3.33 -10.17
C VAL A 54 -19.80 3.54 -9.08
N GLY A 55 -21.06 3.84 -9.45
CA GLY A 55 -22.15 4.04 -8.50
C GLY A 55 -22.39 2.83 -7.59
N PRO A 56 -22.64 1.63 -8.15
CA PRO A 56 -22.81 0.40 -7.39
C PRO A 56 -21.59 0.02 -6.53
N PHE A 57 -20.37 0.33 -6.97
CA PHE A 57 -19.17 0.13 -6.16
C PHE A 57 -19.18 1.05 -4.93
N LEU A 58 -19.41 2.35 -5.12
CA LEU A 58 -19.45 3.34 -4.04
C LEU A 58 -20.58 3.09 -3.04
N GLU A 59 -21.74 2.60 -3.49
CA GLU A 59 -22.84 2.19 -2.62
C GLU A 59 -22.38 1.12 -1.62
N ARG A 60 -21.65 0.10 -2.11
CA ARG A 60 -21.10 -0.99 -1.28
C ARG A 60 -20.00 -0.51 -0.35
N VAL A 61 -19.12 0.38 -0.83
CA VAL A 61 -18.12 1.03 0.03
C VAL A 61 -18.81 1.76 1.18
N ARG A 62 -19.82 2.59 0.90
CA ARG A 62 -20.56 3.34 1.92
C ARG A 62 -21.27 2.41 2.90
N ALA A 63 -21.90 1.35 2.40
CA ALA A 63 -22.58 0.36 3.23
C ALA A 63 -21.64 -0.35 4.22
N CYS A 64 -20.35 -0.48 3.92
CA CYS A 64 -19.36 -1.02 4.87
C CYS A 64 -19.09 -0.12 6.08
N HIS A 65 -19.47 1.17 5.99
CA HIS A 65 -19.18 2.19 7.00
C HIS A 65 -20.43 2.77 7.66
N THR A 66 -21.62 2.32 7.27
CA THR A 66 -22.90 2.78 7.83
C THR A 66 -23.62 1.62 8.51
N GLY A 67 -23.67 1.58 9.85
CA GLY A 67 -24.42 0.54 10.58
C GLY A 67 -23.98 0.33 12.04
N ARG A 68 -24.76 -0.47 12.79
CA ARG A 68 -24.44 -0.91 14.16
C ARG A 68 -23.45 -2.08 14.21
N ASP A 69 -23.19 -2.72 13.07
CA ASP A 69 -22.26 -3.85 12.89
C ASP A 69 -20.80 -3.40 12.65
N GLY A 70 -20.49 -2.13 12.93
CA GLY A 70 -19.16 -1.54 12.72
C GLY A 70 -18.04 -2.09 13.61
N GLY A 71 -18.27 -3.18 14.35
CA GLY A 71 -17.25 -3.82 15.19
C GLY A 71 -16.07 -4.38 14.40
N ASP A 72 -16.30 -4.79 13.15
CA ASP A 72 -15.28 -5.39 12.28
C ASP A 72 -14.89 -4.50 11.08
N ALA A 73 -15.53 -3.34 10.91
CA ALA A 73 -15.18 -2.35 9.89
C ALA A 73 -13.71 -1.87 10.06
N PRO A 74 -13.06 -1.34 9.00
CA PRO A 74 -11.71 -0.84 9.13
C PRO A 74 -11.61 0.28 10.17
N GLU A 75 -10.57 0.24 10.99
CA GLU A 75 -10.26 1.25 12.01
C GLU A 75 -10.01 2.63 11.40
N ALA A 76 -9.46 2.65 10.18
CA ALA A 76 -9.35 3.82 9.33
C ALA A 76 -9.52 3.40 7.86
N TRP A 77 -10.00 4.29 7.01
CA TRP A 77 -10.17 3.99 5.59
C TRP A 77 -10.03 5.21 4.68
N GLU A 78 -9.80 4.99 3.41
CA GLU A 78 -9.63 6.04 2.40
C GLU A 78 -10.32 5.65 1.08
N LEU A 79 -10.66 6.67 0.29
CA LEU A 79 -10.95 6.50 -1.13
C LEU A 79 -9.82 7.11 -1.93
N LEU A 80 -9.36 6.36 -2.92
CA LEU A 80 -8.25 6.74 -3.77
C LEU A 80 -8.64 6.48 -5.22
N ALA A 81 -8.08 7.24 -6.15
CA ALA A 81 -8.22 6.94 -7.57
C ALA A 81 -6.95 7.20 -8.36
N PHE A 82 -6.81 6.49 -9.47
CA PHE A 82 -5.75 6.71 -10.46
C PHE A 82 -6.18 6.22 -11.83
N THR A 83 -5.48 6.66 -12.87
CA THR A 83 -5.56 6.07 -14.20
C THR A 83 -4.25 5.33 -14.46
N ASP A 84 -4.35 4.05 -14.81
CA ASP A 84 -3.16 3.24 -15.10
C ASP A 84 -2.62 3.46 -16.53
N GLU A 85 -1.49 2.84 -16.82
CA GLU A 85 -0.79 2.96 -18.10
C GLU A 85 -1.57 2.34 -19.27
N ALA A 86 -2.57 1.51 -18.99
CA ALA A 86 -3.52 1.01 -19.99
C ALA A 86 -4.71 1.96 -20.20
N GLY A 87 -4.70 3.13 -19.56
CA GLY A 87 -5.75 4.14 -19.65
C GLY A 87 -7.02 3.78 -18.87
N ARG A 88 -6.98 2.79 -17.98
CA ARG A 88 -8.13 2.38 -17.18
C ARG A 88 -8.19 3.18 -15.89
N HIS A 89 -9.39 3.64 -15.54
CA HIS A 89 -9.64 4.30 -14.28
C HIS A 89 -9.79 3.26 -13.17
N ASN A 90 -9.09 3.48 -12.06
CA ASN A 90 -9.12 2.62 -10.90
C ASN A 90 -9.64 3.42 -9.70
N LEU A 91 -10.76 3.00 -9.12
CA LEU A 91 -11.32 3.56 -7.88
C LEU A 91 -11.11 2.55 -6.76
N VAL A 92 -10.42 2.96 -5.71
CA VAL A 92 -9.88 2.08 -4.67
C VAL A 92 -10.47 2.45 -3.32
N HIS A 93 -11.06 1.47 -2.66
CA HIS A 93 -11.27 1.50 -1.22
C HIS A 93 -10.03 0.94 -0.54
N LEU A 94 -9.51 1.68 0.44
CA LEU A 94 -8.40 1.25 1.28
C LEU A 94 -8.87 1.22 2.73
N GLY A 95 -8.81 0.05 3.37
CA GLY A 95 -9.09 -0.11 4.80
C GLY A 95 -7.84 -0.48 5.61
N TYR A 96 -7.80 -0.07 6.87
CA TYR A 96 -6.75 -0.40 7.82
C TYR A 96 -7.30 -1.14 9.05
N TRP A 97 -6.63 -2.21 9.47
CA TRP A 97 -6.93 -2.96 10.70
C TRP A 97 -5.66 -3.30 11.46
N ARG A 98 -5.78 -3.40 12.79
CA ARG A 98 -4.75 -3.99 13.66
C ARG A 98 -5.21 -5.29 14.32
N ASP A 99 -6.44 -5.73 14.07
CA ASP A 99 -6.92 -7.08 14.41
C ASP A 99 -7.24 -7.87 13.13
N ALA A 100 -6.46 -8.93 12.89
CA ALA A 100 -6.68 -9.85 11.78
C ALA A 100 -8.02 -10.58 11.87
N THR A 101 -8.55 -10.78 13.08
CA THR A 101 -9.82 -11.47 13.27
C THR A 101 -10.99 -10.61 12.80
N SER A 102 -11.00 -9.33 13.18
CA SER A 102 -11.95 -8.36 12.63
C SER A 102 -11.84 -8.22 11.13
N HIS A 103 -10.63 -8.15 10.57
CA HIS A 103 -10.44 -8.13 9.11
C HIS A 103 -11.03 -9.39 8.44
N ALA A 104 -10.78 -10.58 8.99
CA ALA A 104 -11.33 -11.83 8.46
C ALA A 104 -12.87 -11.88 8.52
N ARG A 105 -13.48 -11.43 9.63
CA ARG A 105 -14.94 -11.32 9.74
C ARG A 105 -15.51 -10.29 8.76
N TRP A 106 -14.82 -9.17 8.55
CA TRP A 106 -15.19 -8.18 7.55
C TRP A 106 -15.17 -8.74 6.13
N LEU A 107 -14.14 -9.52 5.76
CA LEU A 107 -14.07 -10.18 4.46
C LEU A 107 -15.29 -11.09 4.20
N ASP A 108 -15.75 -11.80 5.23
CA ASP A 108 -16.87 -12.74 5.14
C ASP A 108 -18.25 -12.04 5.11
N THR A 109 -18.39 -10.94 5.85
CA THR A 109 -19.71 -10.36 6.15
C THR A 109 -19.98 -9.03 5.45
N ALA A 110 -18.96 -8.24 5.12
CA ALA A 110 -19.16 -6.88 4.66
C ALA A 110 -19.60 -6.82 3.19
N PRO A 111 -20.44 -5.82 2.81
CA PRO A 111 -21.00 -5.74 1.45
C PRO A 111 -19.97 -5.68 0.32
N LEU A 112 -18.84 -4.98 0.51
CA LEU A 112 -17.83 -4.77 -0.52
C LEU A 112 -16.99 -6.03 -0.82
N PRO A 113 -16.35 -6.71 0.15
CA PRO A 113 -15.60 -7.93 -0.13
C PRO A 113 -16.51 -9.07 -0.60
N ARG A 114 -17.73 -9.18 -0.07
CA ARG A 114 -18.72 -10.14 -0.57
C ARG A 114 -19.09 -9.90 -2.03
N TRP A 115 -19.36 -8.65 -2.40
CA TRP A 115 -19.57 -8.29 -3.80
C TRP A 115 -18.40 -8.74 -4.67
N PHE A 116 -17.16 -8.45 -4.25
CA PHE A 116 -15.97 -8.86 -4.99
C PHE A 116 -15.87 -10.39 -5.13
N ALA A 117 -16.17 -11.15 -4.07
CA ALA A 117 -16.16 -12.61 -4.07
C ALA A 117 -17.24 -13.19 -5.00
N GLU A 118 -18.43 -12.58 -5.03
CA GLU A 118 -19.60 -13.00 -5.81
C GLU A 118 -19.55 -12.52 -7.29
N LEU A 119 -18.54 -11.72 -7.69
CA LEU A 119 -18.39 -11.30 -9.10
C LEU A 119 -18.25 -12.50 -10.03
N ASP A 120 -19.21 -12.63 -10.95
CA ASP A 120 -19.11 -13.47 -12.13
C ASP A 120 -18.38 -12.73 -13.26
N ALA A 121 -17.18 -13.21 -13.58
CA ALA A 121 -16.33 -12.64 -14.62
C ALA A 121 -16.97 -12.67 -16.01
N ALA A 122 -17.92 -13.58 -16.28
CA ALA A 122 -18.65 -13.61 -17.55
C ALA A 122 -19.75 -12.55 -17.63
N ALA A 123 -20.26 -12.08 -16.49
CA ALA A 123 -21.42 -11.19 -16.41
C ALA A 123 -21.03 -9.70 -16.31
N VAL A 124 -19.81 -9.37 -15.88
CA VAL A 124 -19.40 -7.98 -15.61
C VAL A 124 -18.44 -7.43 -16.66
N PRO A 125 -18.69 -6.21 -17.21
CA PRO A 125 -17.84 -5.61 -18.24
C PRO A 125 -16.62 -4.85 -17.70
N PHE A 126 -16.45 -4.81 -16.37
CA PHE A 126 -15.39 -4.09 -15.68
C PHE A 126 -14.40 -5.04 -15.02
N GLY A 127 -13.20 -4.55 -14.74
CA GLY A 127 -12.23 -5.26 -13.91
C GLY A 127 -12.44 -4.92 -12.43
N ALA A 128 -11.99 -5.79 -11.54
CA ALA A 128 -11.89 -5.53 -10.12
C ALA A 128 -10.68 -6.28 -9.56
N TRP A 129 -10.01 -5.70 -8.57
CA TRP A 129 -8.89 -6.35 -7.91
C TRP A 129 -8.92 -6.14 -6.40
N HIS A 130 -8.32 -7.08 -5.68
CA HIS A 130 -8.29 -7.12 -4.21
C HIS A 130 -6.89 -7.55 -3.76
N GLU A 131 -6.14 -6.61 -3.20
CA GLU A 131 -4.76 -6.75 -2.77
C GLU A 131 -4.66 -6.47 -1.27
N VAL A 132 -4.49 -7.53 -0.47
CA VAL A 132 -4.40 -7.42 0.99
C VAL A 132 -2.95 -7.48 1.45
N VAL A 133 -2.44 -6.37 1.96
CA VAL A 133 -1.13 -6.30 2.60
C VAL A 133 -1.32 -6.53 4.09
N GLN A 134 -0.96 -7.72 4.56
CA GLN A 134 -1.08 -8.11 5.97
C GLN A 134 0.24 -8.66 6.49
N VAL A 135 0.78 -8.05 7.54
CA VAL A 135 2.08 -8.43 8.12
C VAL A 135 2.06 -8.33 9.64
N PRO A 136 2.90 -9.11 10.36
CA PRO A 136 3.15 -8.86 11.77
C PRO A 136 3.83 -7.51 11.99
N LEU A 137 3.73 -6.98 13.22
CA LEU A 137 4.25 -5.65 13.56
C LEU A 137 5.77 -5.51 13.42
N ASP A 138 6.52 -6.60 13.33
CA ASP A 138 7.97 -6.57 13.09
C ASP A 138 8.37 -6.43 11.62
N ARG A 139 7.39 -6.54 10.70
CA ARG A 139 7.55 -6.49 9.25
C ARG A 139 6.94 -5.23 8.63
N VAL A 140 6.65 -4.23 9.45
CA VAL A 140 6.21 -2.89 9.03
C VAL A 140 7.10 -1.82 9.67
N GLU A 141 7.41 -0.78 8.91
CA GLU A 141 8.04 0.43 9.42
C GLU A 141 7.30 1.66 8.87
N THR A 142 7.32 2.74 9.64
CA THR A 142 6.67 4.00 9.23
C THR A 142 7.60 5.19 9.45
N ILE A 143 7.39 6.23 8.67
CA ILE A 143 8.02 7.52 8.89
C ILE A 143 7.07 8.66 8.50
N TYR A 144 7.06 9.71 9.32
CA TYR A 144 6.30 10.93 9.06
C TYR A 144 7.21 12.14 9.26
N SER A 145 7.11 13.11 8.35
CA SER A 145 7.82 14.38 8.49
C SER A 145 7.21 15.29 9.56
N ASP A 146 5.94 15.09 9.89
CA ASP A 146 5.15 15.87 10.84
C ASP A 146 4.19 14.94 11.61
N PRO A 147 4.01 15.11 12.94
CA PRO A 147 3.19 14.21 13.75
C PRO A 147 1.74 14.67 13.92
N ARG A 148 1.34 15.85 13.41
CA ARG A 148 0.05 16.46 13.78
C ARG A 148 -1.12 15.77 13.09
N ARG A 149 -0.94 15.39 11.83
CA ARG A 149 -1.94 14.67 11.04
C ARG A 149 -1.62 13.19 10.99
N ALA A 150 -2.66 12.38 11.14
CA ALA A 150 -2.58 10.94 10.95
C ALA A 150 -2.75 10.57 9.47
N PHE A 151 -1.87 9.70 8.98
CA PHE A 151 -1.90 9.14 7.62
C PHE A 151 -1.73 7.63 7.68
N GLY A 152 -2.43 6.91 6.79
CA GLY A 152 -2.37 5.44 6.72
C GLY A 152 -2.63 4.79 8.08
N LEU A 153 -1.76 3.86 8.48
CA LEU A 153 -1.84 3.19 9.79
C LEU A 153 -1.92 4.15 11.00
N ALA A 154 -1.38 5.36 10.90
CA ALA A 154 -1.42 6.34 12.00
C ALA A 154 -2.83 6.83 12.33
N ALA A 155 -3.79 6.60 11.43
CA ALA A 155 -5.19 6.96 11.64
C ALA A 155 -5.96 5.91 12.45
N CYS A 156 -5.39 4.71 12.65
CA CYS A 156 -5.97 3.71 13.52
C CYS A 156 -5.91 4.18 14.99
N PRO A 157 -6.98 3.96 15.79
CA PRO A 157 -6.94 4.16 17.24
C PRO A 157 -5.77 3.41 17.89
N GLY A 158 -5.34 3.80 19.09
CA GLY A 158 -4.27 3.08 19.81
C GLY A 158 -2.90 3.09 19.12
N THR A 159 -2.68 3.98 18.15
CA THR A 159 -1.37 4.28 17.58
C THR A 159 -0.86 5.63 18.12
N ARG A 160 0.46 5.77 18.27
CA ARG A 160 1.12 7.00 18.71
C ARG A 160 2.22 7.37 17.74
N ARG A 161 2.33 8.65 17.39
CA ARG A 161 3.50 9.15 16.66
C ARG A 161 4.61 9.46 17.65
N GLU A 162 5.72 8.73 17.53
CA GLU A 162 6.86 8.82 18.42
C GLU A 162 8.07 9.39 17.70
N SER A 163 8.81 10.25 18.39
CA SER A 163 10.02 10.85 17.84
C SER A 163 11.11 9.79 17.72
N MET A 164 11.80 9.75 16.59
CA MET A 164 12.87 8.80 16.32
C MET A 164 14.05 9.42 15.56
N THR A 165 15.23 8.85 15.80
CA THR A 165 16.50 9.27 15.17
C THR A 165 17.03 8.28 14.13
N MET A 166 16.32 7.18 13.91
CA MET A 166 16.65 6.17 12.89
C MET A 166 16.21 6.62 11.49
N ASN A 167 16.80 7.73 11.02
CA ASN A 167 16.47 8.39 9.77
C ASN A 167 17.68 9.11 9.15
N GLY A 168 17.53 9.54 7.90
CA GLY A 168 18.50 10.41 7.23
C GLY A 168 19.77 9.71 6.71
N TYR A 169 19.73 8.39 6.53
CA TYR A 169 20.78 7.59 5.90
C TYR A 169 20.15 6.47 5.04
N PHE A 170 20.86 6.01 4.00
CA PHE A 170 20.43 4.87 3.21
C PHE A 170 20.56 3.58 4.01
N GLY A 171 19.50 2.78 4.07
CA GLY A 171 19.38 1.66 5.02
C GLY A 171 18.49 1.97 6.23
N ALA A 172 18.09 3.23 6.45
CA ALA A 172 17.27 3.57 7.61
C ALA A 172 15.88 2.93 7.57
N ALA A 173 15.27 2.76 6.39
CA ALA A 173 13.99 2.05 6.26
C ALA A 173 14.11 0.61 6.75
N ARG A 174 15.14 -0.12 6.28
CA ARG A 174 15.47 -1.44 6.79
C ARG A 174 15.68 -1.45 8.30
N ASP A 175 16.54 -0.58 8.82
CA ASP A 175 16.89 -0.60 10.24
C ASP A 175 15.69 -0.30 11.16
N ARG A 176 14.66 0.41 10.66
CA ARG A 176 13.38 0.64 11.37
C ARG A 176 12.48 -0.57 11.45
N LEU A 177 12.62 -1.57 10.58
CA LEU A 177 11.89 -2.84 10.69
C LEU A 177 12.48 -3.64 11.85
N PRO A 178 11.71 -3.99 12.89
CA PRO A 178 12.23 -4.79 14.00
C PRO A 178 12.84 -6.11 13.54
N VAL A 179 12.20 -6.82 12.61
CA VAL A 179 12.69 -8.11 12.10
C VAL A 179 14.09 -8.02 11.45
N SER A 180 14.49 -6.84 10.96
CA SER A 180 15.81 -6.63 10.34
C SER A 180 16.97 -6.81 11.31
N ALA A 181 16.69 -6.85 12.62
CA ALA A 181 17.66 -7.13 13.66
C ALA A 181 18.14 -8.59 13.64
N ILE A 182 17.33 -9.51 13.12
CA ILE A 182 17.60 -10.95 13.13
C ILE A 182 17.46 -11.64 11.77
N ASP A 183 16.89 -10.95 10.77
CA ASP A 183 16.67 -11.46 9.42
C ASP A 183 17.27 -10.47 8.39
N PRO A 184 18.09 -10.93 7.43
CA PRO A 184 18.59 -10.07 6.35
C PRO A 184 17.51 -9.64 5.35
N LEU A 185 16.32 -10.26 5.37
CA LEU A 185 15.16 -10.01 4.50
C LEU A 185 15.44 -10.30 3.01
N GLU A 186 16.17 -11.39 2.75
CA GLU A 186 16.52 -11.81 1.39
C GLU A 186 15.32 -12.40 0.64
N ALA A 187 15.31 -12.25 -0.68
CA ALA A 187 14.32 -12.92 -1.53
C ALA A 187 14.61 -14.42 -1.62
N ALA A 188 13.53 -15.22 -1.71
CA ALA A 188 13.65 -16.67 -1.90
C ALA A 188 14.01 -17.08 -3.34
N ALA A 189 13.81 -16.21 -4.33
CA ALA A 189 14.09 -16.47 -5.73
C ALA A 189 14.36 -15.15 -6.48
N PRO A 190 15.04 -15.17 -7.64
CA PRO A 190 15.31 -13.96 -8.41
C PRO A 190 14.04 -13.28 -8.95
N HIS A 191 14.10 -11.96 -9.11
CA HIS A 191 13.10 -11.19 -9.84
C HIS A 191 12.98 -11.69 -11.28
N ARG A 192 11.75 -11.97 -11.74
CA ARG A 192 11.48 -12.40 -13.12
C ARG A 192 10.14 -11.88 -13.61
N ARG A 193 10.15 -11.21 -14.74
CA ARG A 193 8.94 -10.91 -15.52
C ARG A 193 8.45 -12.15 -16.25
N ARG A 194 7.14 -12.38 -16.23
CA ARG A 194 6.49 -13.46 -16.99
C ARG A 194 6.51 -13.08 -18.47
N ALA A 195 6.96 -14.01 -19.33
CA ALA A 195 6.98 -13.80 -20.78
C ALA A 195 5.57 -13.56 -21.35
N ARG A 196 4.55 -14.16 -20.73
CA ARG A 196 3.13 -13.97 -21.04
C ARG A 196 2.37 -13.73 -19.73
N PRO A 197 2.15 -12.47 -19.33
CA PRO A 197 1.30 -12.16 -18.18
C PRO A 197 -0.11 -12.72 -18.38
N ALA A 198 -0.70 -13.25 -17.31
CA ALA A 198 -2.04 -13.82 -17.38
C ALA A 198 -3.08 -12.69 -17.44
N ALA A 199 -3.93 -12.70 -18.46
CA ALA A 199 -5.10 -11.83 -18.51
C ALA A 199 -6.24 -12.42 -17.67
N SER A 200 -6.83 -11.65 -16.76
CA SER A 200 -8.03 -12.07 -16.02
C SER A 200 -9.33 -11.82 -16.77
N GLU A 201 -9.30 -11.36 -18.02
CA GLU A 201 -10.52 -11.23 -18.83
C GLU A 201 -11.28 -12.56 -18.94
N GLY A 202 -12.57 -12.52 -18.58
CA GLY A 202 -13.46 -13.67 -18.45
C GLY A 202 -13.14 -14.61 -17.28
N ARG A 203 -12.25 -14.23 -16.35
CA ARG A 203 -11.74 -15.12 -15.30
C ARG A 203 -11.49 -14.42 -13.96
N ARG A 204 -11.38 -15.23 -12.91
CA ARG A 204 -10.78 -14.85 -11.62
C ARG A 204 -9.38 -15.45 -11.52
N LEU A 205 -8.40 -14.61 -11.22
CA LEU A 205 -7.02 -15.03 -10.99
C LEU A 205 -6.62 -14.72 -9.56
N ARG A 206 -5.84 -15.62 -8.96
CA ARG A 206 -5.11 -15.41 -7.72
C ARG A 206 -3.62 -15.41 -8.03
N ALA A 207 -2.92 -14.36 -7.65
CA ALA A 207 -1.50 -14.16 -7.94
C ALA A 207 -0.69 -14.05 -6.64
N GLU A 208 0.47 -14.70 -6.56
CA GLU A 208 1.30 -14.74 -5.34
C GLU A 208 2.55 -13.89 -5.46
N CYS A 209 2.80 -13.09 -4.42
CA CYS A 209 4.05 -12.36 -4.22
C CYS A 209 5.20 -13.32 -3.83
N GLY A 210 6.44 -12.92 -4.09
CA GLY A 210 7.60 -13.60 -3.53
C GLY A 210 7.70 -13.39 -2.02
N HIS A 211 8.34 -14.33 -1.32
CA HIS A 211 8.73 -14.10 0.08
C HIS A 211 9.63 -12.87 0.20
N ASN A 212 9.37 -12.02 1.20
CA ASN A 212 10.05 -10.75 1.43
C ASN A 212 9.88 -9.71 0.31
N THR A 213 8.81 -9.82 -0.49
CA THR A 213 8.35 -8.72 -1.34
C THR A 213 8.14 -7.47 -0.48
N ALA A 214 8.71 -6.35 -0.87
CA ALA A 214 8.52 -5.08 -0.18
C ALA A 214 7.35 -4.31 -0.79
N VAL A 215 6.47 -3.78 0.04
CA VAL A 215 5.39 -2.88 -0.38
C VAL A 215 5.58 -1.55 0.33
N ILE A 216 5.59 -0.47 -0.43
CA ILE A 216 5.67 0.89 0.10
C ILE A 216 4.42 1.66 -0.28
N ARG A 217 3.83 2.38 0.68
CA ARG A 217 2.93 3.50 0.41
C ARG A 217 3.62 4.79 0.85
N SER A 218 4.04 5.61 -0.11
CA SER A 218 4.74 6.88 0.12
C SER A 218 3.86 8.06 -0.26
N GLY A 219 3.45 8.85 0.74
CA GLY A 219 2.47 9.92 0.59
C GLY A 219 3.04 11.33 0.66
N GLN A 220 2.35 12.25 -0.02
CA GLN A 220 2.59 13.69 -0.01
C GLN A 220 1.26 14.39 0.24
N TYR A 221 1.25 15.34 1.16
CA TYR A 221 0.06 16.09 1.55
C TYR A 221 0.36 17.59 1.54
N TRP A 222 -0.42 18.36 0.79
CA TRP A 222 -0.23 19.80 0.63
C TRP A 222 -1.56 20.58 0.58
N GLN A 223 -2.66 20.01 1.08
CA GLN A 223 -3.98 20.66 1.15
C GLN A 223 -3.92 22.04 1.80
N ASN A 224 -3.10 22.19 2.84
CA ASN A 224 -2.93 23.43 3.58
C ASN A 224 -1.84 24.34 3.02
N ALA A 225 -1.12 23.90 1.98
CA ALA A 225 -0.07 24.72 1.36
C ALA A 225 -0.70 25.87 0.56
N GLN A 226 -0.15 27.07 0.76
CA GLN A 226 -0.55 28.31 0.10
C GLN A 226 0.69 29.10 -0.32
N GLY A 227 0.52 30.05 -1.24
CA GLY A 227 1.59 30.95 -1.68
C GLY A 227 2.85 30.20 -2.12
N GLU A 228 4.01 30.61 -1.59
CA GLU A 228 5.32 30.05 -1.96
C GLU A 228 5.43 28.54 -1.70
N GLN A 229 4.84 28.01 -0.62
CA GLN A 229 4.94 26.57 -0.33
C GLN A 229 4.08 25.73 -1.30
N LEU A 230 2.95 26.28 -1.77
CA LEU A 230 2.16 25.62 -2.79
C LEU A 230 2.92 25.59 -4.12
N ALA A 231 3.47 26.73 -4.53
CA ALA A 231 4.29 26.83 -5.75
C ALA A 231 5.52 25.92 -5.67
N ASP A 232 6.23 25.88 -4.53
CA ASP A 232 7.37 24.99 -4.31
C ASP A 232 6.98 23.52 -4.47
N TYR A 233 5.82 23.11 -3.95
CA TYR A 233 5.34 21.75 -4.14
C TYR A 233 5.05 21.47 -5.62
N THR A 234 4.17 22.26 -6.24
CA THR A 234 3.63 21.97 -7.58
C THR A 234 4.65 22.18 -8.69
N GLU A 235 5.53 23.16 -8.56
CA GLU A 235 6.45 23.56 -9.64
C GLU A 235 7.84 22.95 -9.48
N ALA A 236 8.25 22.60 -8.25
CA ALA A 236 9.60 22.10 -8.00
C ALA A 236 9.65 20.66 -7.46
N LEU A 237 8.79 20.28 -6.51
CA LEU A 237 8.86 18.96 -5.89
C LEU A 237 8.10 17.87 -6.66
N GLU A 238 6.84 18.12 -7.02
CA GLU A 238 5.98 17.17 -7.72
C GLU A 238 6.57 16.69 -9.06
N PRO A 239 7.14 17.56 -9.92
CA PRO A 239 7.78 17.11 -11.15
C PRO A 239 8.96 16.16 -10.92
N LYS A 240 9.76 16.40 -9.87
CA LYS A 240 10.88 15.51 -9.50
C LYS A 240 10.37 14.15 -9.04
N LEU A 241 9.30 14.14 -8.25
CA LEU A 241 8.62 12.91 -7.83
C LEU A 241 8.14 12.12 -9.05
N MET A 242 7.42 12.77 -9.96
CA MET A 242 6.87 12.12 -11.16
C MET A 242 7.96 11.60 -12.10
N ALA A 243 9.07 12.32 -12.26
CA ALA A 243 10.23 11.82 -13.01
C ALA A 243 10.83 10.55 -12.38
N GLY A 244 10.89 10.48 -11.04
CA GLY A 244 11.29 9.27 -10.33
C GLY A 244 10.34 8.09 -10.57
N MET A 245 9.03 8.35 -10.58
CA MET A 245 8.02 7.32 -10.84
C MET A 245 8.05 6.83 -12.28
N ALA A 246 8.27 7.72 -13.25
CA ALA A 246 8.45 7.37 -14.65
C ALA A 246 9.66 6.45 -14.84
N HIS A 247 10.80 6.80 -14.24
CA HIS A 247 12.01 5.95 -14.29
C HIS A 247 11.75 4.54 -13.72
N LEU A 248 11.15 4.44 -12.53
CA LEU A 248 10.83 3.14 -11.92
C LEU A 248 9.92 2.26 -12.77
N ARG A 249 9.03 2.87 -13.56
CA ARG A 249 8.16 2.17 -14.51
C ARG A 249 8.91 1.72 -15.75
N GLU A 250 9.69 2.62 -16.34
CA GLU A 250 10.46 2.36 -17.55
C GLU A 250 11.56 1.32 -17.33
N GLN A 251 12.15 1.31 -16.13
CA GLN A 251 13.22 0.39 -15.71
C GLN A 251 12.72 -0.68 -14.74
N ALA A 252 11.43 -1.03 -14.78
CA ALA A 252 10.81 -1.92 -13.79
C ALA A 252 11.55 -3.24 -13.59
N ASP A 253 11.96 -3.90 -14.67
CA ASP A 253 12.72 -5.16 -14.62
C ASP A 253 14.10 -5.00 -13.96
N ALA A 254 14.79 -3.89 -14.23
CA ALA A 254 16.13 -3.61 -13.72
C ALA A 254 16.11 -3.16 -12.25
N GLU A 255 15.11 -2.37 -11.88
CA GLU A 255 14.91 -1.84 -10.53
C GLU A 255 14.14 -2.82 -9.62
N GLY A 256 13.64 -3.93 -10.16
CA GLY A 256 12.84 -4.90 -9.42
C GLY A 256 11.46 -4.39 -9.01
N THR A 257 10.89 -3.43 -9.74
CA THR A 257 9.55 -2.88 -9.51
C THR A 257 8.50 -3.83 -10.08
N LEU A 258 7.64 -4.38 -9.22
CA LEU A 258 6.57 -5.28 -9.63
C LEU A 258 5.30 -4.52 -10.06
N SER A 259 4.99 -3.43 -9.37
CA SER A 259 3.84 -2.56 -9.65
C SER A 259 4.09 -1.18 -9.04
N LEU A 260 3.66 -0.11 -9.71
CA LEU A 260 3.81 1.26 -9.22
C LEU A 260 2.61 2.14 -9.57
N ARG A 261 1.84 2.53 -8.56
CA ARG A 261 0.62 3.32 -8.71
C ARG A 261 0.77 4.67 -8.02
N VAL A 262 0.58 5.76 -8.75
CA VAL A 262 0.44 7.10 -8.17
C VAL A 262 -1.05 7.35 -7.97
N MET A 263 -1.51 7.34 -6.73
CA MET A 263 -2.92 7.42 -6.37
C MET A 263 -3.23 8.76 -5.73
N THR A 264 -4.35 9.35 -6.12
CA THR A 264 -4.87 10.59 -5.55
C THR A 264 -5.96 10.28 -4.53
N SER A 265 -5.87 10.87 -3.35
CA SER A 265 -6.91 10.73 -2.31
C SER A 265 -8.15 11.51 -2.70
N LEU A 266 -9.33 10.95 -2.41
CA LEU A 266 -10.61 11.55 -2.71
C LEU A 266 -11.34 11.93 -1.43
N ASP A 267 -12.07 13.03 -1.48
CA ASP A 267 -13.09 13.33 -0.49
C ASP A 267 -14.18 12.26 -0.53
N ARG A 268 -14.55 11.70 0.62
CA ARG A 268 -15.41 10.50 0.69
C ARG A 268 -16.85 10.75 0.29
N GLU A 269 -17.31 11.99 0.40
CA GLU A 269 -18.69 12.38 0.10
C GLU A 269 -18.81 12.93 -1.31
N THR A 270 -17.95 13.88 -1.66
CA THR A 270 -17.99 14.63 -2.92
C THR A 270 -17.18 13.99 -4.04
N LEU A 271 -16.31 13.01 -3.72
CA LEU A 271 -15.37 12.36 -4.64
C LEU A 271 -14.37 13.32 -5.30
N ARG A 272 -14.27 14.56 -4.80
CA ARG A 272 -13.32 15.54 -5.33
C ARG A 272 -11.90 15.13 -4.95
N PRO A 273 -10.93 15.25 -5.87
CA PRO A 273 -9.53 15.04 -5.55
C PRO A 273 -9.07 15.98 -4.43
N LEU A 274 -8.41 15.41 -3.43
CA LEU A 274 -7.68 16.13 -2.41
C LEU A 274 -6.26 16.43 -2.92
N ARG A 275 -5.62 17.45 -2.33
CA ARG A 275 -4.19 17.74 -2.52
C ARG A 275 -3.36 16.78 -1.66
N GLU A 276 -3.49 15.51 -1.99
CA GLU A 276 -2.88 14.39 -1.31
C GLU A 276 -2.72 13.21 -2.25
N THR A 277 -1.48 12.85 -2.53
CA THR A 277 -1.14 11.70 -3.37
C THR A 277 -0.36 10.68 -2.55
N SER A 278 -0.46 9.42 -2.94
CA SER A 278 0.41 8.37 -2.42
C SER A 278 0.84 7.42 -3.53
N VAL A 279 2.12 7.07 -3.54
CA VAL A 279 2.68 6.06 -4.41
C VAL A 279 2.57 4.71 -3.71
N LEU A 280 1.79 3.79 -4.26
CA LEU A 280 1.80 2.38 -3.87
C LEU A 280 2.74 1.60 -4.79
N GLY A 281 3.89 1.21 -4.26
CA GLY A 281 4.91 0.45 -4.96
C GLY A 281 5.04 -0.95 -4.39
N HIS A 282 5.05 -1.95 -5.27
CA HIS A 282 5.46 -3.31 -4.95
C HIS A 282 6.84 -3.55 -5.55
N PHE A 283 7.79 -3.98 -4.74
CA PHE A 283 9.17 -4.24 -5.11
C PHE A 283 9.53 -5.68 -4.79
N HIS A 284 10.34 -6.29 -5.64
CA HIS A 284 10.80 -7.65 -5.49
C HIS A 284 11.42 -7.92 -4.12
N THR A 285 12.20 -6.97 -3.61
CA THR A 285 12.82 -6.99 -2.29
C THR A 285 12.89 -5.59 -1.69
N LEU A 286 13.11 -5.52 -0.38
CA LEU A 286 13.46 -4.27 0.28
C LEU A 286 14.78 -3.68 -0.27
N ALA A 287 15.74 -4.53 -0.63
CA ALA A 287 17.00 -4.08 -1.21
C ALA A 287 16.80 -3.42 -2.59
N ALA A 288 15.84 -3.88 -3.39
CA ALA A 288 15.49 -3.26 -4.67
C ALA A 288 14.91 -1.84 -4.46
N LEU A 289 13.98 -1.70 -3.50
CA LEU A 289 13.44 -0.40 -3.08
C LEU A 289 14.55 0.55 -2.59
N GLU A 290 15.43 0.06 -1.71
CA GLU A 290 16.55 0.85 -1.17
C GLU A 290 17.61 1.19 -2.23
N GLY A 291 17.87 0.29 -3.18
CA GLY A 291 18.83 0.47 -4.26
C GLY A 291 18.45 1.66 -5.15
N TRP A 292 17.19 1.74 -5.57
CA TRP A 292 16.68 2.90 -6.30
C TRP A 292 16.78 4.18 -5.46
N ALA A 293 16.33 4.13 -4.21
CA ALA A 293 16.35 5.29 -3.32
C ALA A 293 17.78 5.81 -3.05
N ALA A 294 18.76 4.91 -2.96
CA ALA A 294 20.16 5.25 -2.68
C ALA A 294 20.96 5.66 -3.91
N GLY A 295 20.70 5.03 -5.05
CA GLY A 295 21.54 5.15 -6.24
C GLY A 295 21.02 6.10 -7.30
N HIS A 296 19.73 6.45 -7.30
CA HIS A 296 19.15 7.16 -8.42
C HIS A 296 19.08 8.68 -8.23
N ALA A 297 19.53 9.43 -9.25
CA ALA A 297 19.59 10.90 -9.22
C ALA A 297 18.22 11.55 -8.97
N THR A 298 17.12 10.94 -9.42
CA THR A 298 15.77 11.45 -9.18
C THR A 298 15.39 11.41 -7.70
N HIS A 299 15.69 10.32 -6.98
CA HIS A 299 15.42 10.24 -5.55
C HIS A 299 16.35 11.16 -4.74
N ALA A 300 17.63 11.26 -5.13
CA ALA A 300 18.56 12.23 -4.53
C ALA A 300 18.04 13.67 -4.64
N ALA A 301 17.53 14.08 -5.81
CA ALA A 301 16.97 15.41 -6.02
C ALA A 301 15.72 15.68 -5.15
N ILE A 302 14.87 14.67 -4.94
CA ILE A 302 13.71 14.75 -4.03
C ILE A 302 14.18 14.91 -2.58
N TYR A 303 15.16 14.10 -2.16
CA TYR A 303 15.70 14.10 -0.81
C TYR A 303 16.39 15.43 -0.46
N GLU A 304 17.23 15.94 -1.36
CA GLU A 304 17.91 17.23 -1.21
C GLU A 304 16.91 18.39 -1.13
N HIS A 305 15.89 18.41 -2.00
CA HIS A 305 14.80 19.39 -1.94
C HIS A 305 14.08 19.35 -0.59
N ALA A 306 13.72 18.14 -0.13
CA ALA A 306 13.04 17.95 1.15
C ALA A 306 13.89 18.45 2.32
N ILE A 307 15.20 18.21 2.32
CA ILE A 307 16.13 18.73 3.34
C ILE A 307 16.18 20.26 3.28
N ALA A 308 16.36 20.84 2.10
CA ALA A 308 16.46 22.29 1.93
C ALA A 308 15.21 23.00 2.46
N LYS A 309 14.01 22.49 2.12
CA LYS A 309 12.73 23.07 2.54
C LYS A 309 12.42 22.85 4.02
N ASN A 310 12.87 21.74 4.60
CA ASN A 310 12.81 21.56 6.06
C ASN A 310 13.66 22.62 6.77
N ARG A 311 14.83 22.99 6.23
CA ARG A 311 15.65 24.08 6.81
C ARG A 311 15.01 25.45 6.61
N GLN A 312 14.41 25.69 5.45
CA GLN A 312 13.80 26.98 5.12
C GLN A 312 12.57 27.25 5.98
N TYR A 313 11.65 26.28 6.10
CA TYR A 313 10.34 26.51 6.70
C TYR A 313 10.21 25.98 8.14
N GLY A 314 11.03 25.01 8.56
CA GLY A 314 10.95 24.41 9.89
C GLY A 314 9.53 23.96 10.25
N GLU A 315 9.03 24.38 11.41
CA GLU A 315 7.67 24.07 11.89
C GLU A 315 6.55 24.71 11.06
N ALA A 316 6.86 25.78 10.31
CA ALA A 316 5.92 26.44 9.41
C ALA A 316 5.73 25.68 8.08
N ARG A 317 6.45 24.57 7.87
CA ARG A 317 6.24 23.71 6.71
C ARG A 317 4.84 23.09 6.75
N THR A 318 4.09 23.30 5.67
CA THR A 318 2.71 22.81 5.50
C THR A 318 2.62 21.59 4.59
N VAL A 319 3.64 21.36 3.76
CA VAL A 319 3.78 20.14 2.96
C VAL A 319 4.30 19.02 3.84
N VAL A 320 3.52 17.95 3.99
CA VAL A 320 3.86 16.78 4.80
C VAL A 320 4.17 15.60 3.89
N THR A 321 5.23 14.85 4.21
CA THR A 321 5.59 13.60 3.54
C THR A 321 5.64 12.47 4.55
N TRP A 322 5.22 11.29 4.13
CA TRP A 322 5.19 10.13 4.99
C TRP A 322 5.35 8.85 4.16
N HIS A 323 5.73 7.76 4.81
CA HIS A 323 5.59 6.45 4.20
C HIS A 323 5.32 5.36 5.24
N GLU A 324 4.78 4.26 4.74
CA GLU A 324 4.73 2.96 5.41
C GLU A 324 5.33 1.91 4.46
N VAL A 325 6.24 1.08 4.99
CA VAL A 325 6.88 0.00 4.24
C VAL A 325 6.60 -1.32 4.93
N PHE A 326 6.14 -2.29 4.16
CA PHE A 326 5.78 -3.63 4.58
C PHE A 326 6.70 -4.65 3.89
N VAL A 327 7.07 -5.72 4.59
CA VAL A 327 7.83 -6.85 4.01
C VAL A 327 7.01 -8.13 4.12
N LEU A 328 6.41 -8.52 3.00
CA LEU A 328 5.39 -9.56 2.95
C LEU A 328 5.96 -10.95 3.26
N PRO A 329 5.31 -11.76 4.11
CA PRO A 329 5.56 -13.19 4.18
C PRO A 329 5.08 -13.88 2.87
N ARG A 330 5.50 -15.13 2.65
CA ARG A 330 5.25 -15.88 1.40
C ARG A 330 3.76 -16.09 1.08
N THR A 331 2.89 -15.95 2.07
CA THR A 331 1.46 -16.26 1.98
C THR A 331 0.59 -15.14 1.39
N ALA A 332 1.18 -13.99 1.05
CA ALA A 332 0.42 -12.88 0.48
C ALA A 332 0.00 -13.19 -0.97
N ALA A 333 -1.30 -13.28 -1.21
CA ALA A 333 -1.88 -13.52 -2.52
C ALA A 333 -2.96 -12.49 -2.83
N PHE A 334 -3.01 -12.07 -4.09
CA PHE A 334 -3.87 -11.00 -4.59
C PHE A 334 -4.84 -11.53 -5.63
N ALA A 335 -6.06 -11.02 -5.65
CA ALA A 335 -7.12 -11.48 -6.53
C ALA A 335 -7.44 -10.44 -7.61
N TYR A 336 -7.70 -10.91 -8.83
CA TYR A 336 -8.01 -10.09 -10.00
C TYR A 336 -9.16 -10.72 -10.78
N VAL A 337 -10.15 -9.93 -11.15
CA VAL A 337 -11.30 -10.33 -11.98
C VAL A 337 -11.38 -9.37 -13.16
N ASN A 338 -11.38 -9.87 -14.39
CA ASN A 338 -11.52 -9.03 -15.60
C ASN A 338 -10.53 -7.86 -15.75
N CYS A 339 -9.43 -7.87 -15.01
CA CYS A 339 -8.36 -6.90 -15.14
C CYS A 339 -7.50 -7.17 -16.39
N HIS A 340 -6.93 -6.09 -16.94
CA HIS A 340 -5.95 -6.21 -18.02
C HIS A 340 -4.65 -6.88 -17.50
N PRO A 341 -3.88 -7.57 -18.36
CA PRO A 341 -2.74 -8.39 -17.94
C PRO A 341 -1.56 -7.65 -17.28
N ALA A 342 -1.58 -6.32 -17.27
CA ALA A 342 -0.57 -5.48 -16.62
C ALA A 342 -1.03 -4.93 -15.26
N THR A 343 -2.21 -5.30 -14.77
CA THR A 343 -2.71 -4.84 -13.47
C THR A 343 -1.94 -5.47 -12.31
N GLY A 344 -1.43 -4.63 -11.42
CA GLY A 344 -0.77 -5.05 -10.18
C GLY A 344 0.42 -5.96 -10.43
N ILE A 345 0.50 -7.05 -9.66
CA ILE A 345 1.64 -7.98 -9.76
C ILE A 345 1.50 -9.02 -10.87
N LEU A 346 0.41 -9.06 -11.63
CA LEU A 346 0.17 -10.10 -12.65
C LEU A 346 1.37 -10.36 -13.59
N PRO A 347 2.14 -9.34 -14.03
CA PRO A 347 3.33 -9.55 -14.86
C PRO A 347 4.52 -10.20 -14.15
N TYR A 348 4.57 -10.19 -12.82
CA TYR A 348 5.72 -10.62 -12.02
C TYR A 348 5.38 -11.66 -10.94
N ALA A 349 4.11 -12.04 -10.84
CA ALA A 349 3.65 -12.98 -9.83
C ALA A 349 4.38 -14.33 -9.96
N THR A 350 4.85 -14.81 -8.81
CA THR A 350 5.60 -16.07 -8.71
C THR A 350 4.73 -17.28 -9.07
N SER A 351 3.46 -17.21 -8.70
CA SER A 351 2.41 -18.14 -9.09
C SER A 351 1.16 -17.35 -9.51
N VAL A 352 0.43 -17.90 -10.48
CA VAL A 352 -0.91 -17.39 -10.88
C VAL A 352 -1.81 -18.59 -11.08
N LEU A 353 -2.91 -18.63 -10.33
CA LEU A 353 -3.91 -19.69 -10.36
C LEU A 353 -5.23 -19.10 -10.86
N ALA A 354 -5.90 -19.80 -11.78
CA ALA A 354 -7.30 -19.52 -12.05
C ALA A 354 -8.14 -20.06 -10.88
N VAL A 355 -9.07 -19.26 -10.40
CA VAL A 355 -10.03 -19.67 -9.37
C VAL A 355 -11.34 -19.90 -10.11
N GLU A 356 -11.76 -21.16 -10.21
CA GLU A 356 -13.12 -21.44 -10.68
C GLU A 356 -14.12 -20.97 -9.62
N PRO A 357 -15.27 -20.41 -10.01
CA PRO A 357 -16.33 -20.17 -9.05
C PRO A 357 -16.69 -21.53 -8.42
N ASP A 358 -16.84 -21.57 -7.09
CA ASP A 358 -17.40 -22.74 -6.44
C ASP A 358 -18.73 -23.04 -7.14
N GLY A 359 -18.81 -24.19 -7.81
CA GLY A 359 -20.06 -24.64 -8.42
C GLY A 359 -21.16 -24.65 -7.36
N PRO A 360 -22.44 -24.57 -7.75
CA PRO A 360 -23.52 -24.81 -6.80
C PRO A 360 -23.22 -26.13 -6.09
N ALA A 361 -23.26 -26.13 -4.75
CA ALA A 361 -22.96 -27.31 -3.95
C ALA A 361 -23.87 -28.48 -4.37
N GLU A 362 -23.43 -29.28 -5.33
CA GLU A 362 -24.14 -30.47 -5.75
C GLU A 362 -23.97 -31.53 -4.66
N ASN A 363 -25.11 -31.90 -4.07
CA ASN A 363 -25.33 -33.07 -3.22
C ASN A 363 -24.68 -33.04 -1.83
N SER A 364 -25.37 -32.37 -0.89
CA SER A 364 -25.47 -32.95 0.46
C SER A 364 -26.04 -34.37 0.33
N PRO A 365 -25.35 -35.43 0.80
CA PRO A 365 -25.94 -36.76 0.84
C PRO A 365 -27.17 -36.72 1.74
N ALA A 366 -28.27 -37.28 1.25
CA ALA A 366 -29.51 -37.41 1.99
C ALA A 366 -29.25 -38.01 3.38
N PRO A 367 -29.92 -37.52 4.43
CA PRO A 367 -29.77 -38.10 5.76
C PRO A 367 -30.15 -39.58 5.68
N TYR A 368 -29.28 -40.45 6.19
CA TYR A 368 -29.57 -41.87 6.37
C TYR A 368 -30.85 -42.00 7.21
N GLY A 369 -31.94 -42.37 6.53
CA GLY A 369 -33.14 -42.91 7.16
C GLY A 369 -33.08 -44.44 7.06
N GLY A 370 -33.22 -45.11 8.20
CA GLY A 370 -33.25 -46.57 8.33
C GLY A 370 -32.70 -47.03 9.66
#